data_AF-A0A354UAS1-F1
#
_entry.id   AF-A0A354UAS1-F1
#
_cell.length_a   1.000
_cell.length_b   1.000
_cell.length_c   1.000
_cell.angle_alpha   90.00
_cell.angle_beta   90.00
_cell.angle_gamma   90.00
#
_symmetry.space_group_name_H-M   'P 1'
#
loop_
_entity.id
_entity.type
_entity.pdbx_description
1 polymer ?
#
loop_
_entity_poly.entity_id
_entity_poly.type
_entity_poly.pdbx_seq_one_letter_code
_entity_poly.pdbx_strand_id
1 'polypeptide(L)'
;MKKSIFFLLAGLLAGTVCADTNWKAWVRPAETVAEGENASFTAEAKKKTGFSTRIKLENGNFYKVSFRLNFPGDAPASFKYGFYSPDLPLAFQEAPLAKGTAAPEFYLYANKDFELWFRLYFTAQNQLKGTFSCPVIKKLSAEDVKKVVLDEHSDIPSNWFIPGWMQKAGLKLETVDAADHIDEGKALKLTVPENYNRPDNAAIRSSALPLLPDTNYKITVWIKGNSTGTVSSIGVDSWIGGGVKHYYAGGSVSVSTEWKKAEIRFRTPSLKEHPQLDYRVTRAKLGFRPNGGLTEIQFKEFTLEQEK
;
A
#
# COMPACT_ATOMS: atom_id res chain seq x y z
N MET A 1 -32.58 -10.45 -49.94
CA MET A 1 -31.44 -9.60 -49.54
C MET A 1 -31.51 -9.35 -48.04
N LYS A 2 -30.64 -9.99 -47.25
CA LYS A 2 -30.60 -9.86 -45.79
C LYS A 2 -29.89 -8.55 -45.41
N LYS A 3 -30.54 -7.73 -44.58
CA LYS A 3 -29.94 -6.54 -43.95
C LYS A 3 -29.16 -6.98 -42.71
N SER A 4 -27.85 -6.85 -42.75
CA SER A 4 -26.99 -7.06 -41.58
C SER A 4 -27.01 -5.80 -40.71
N ILE A 5 -27.48 -5.95 -39.48
CA ILE A 5 -27.39 -4.95 -38.42
C ILE A 5 -25.97 -5.03 -37.86
N PHE A 6 -25.18 -3.97 -38.02
CA PHE A 6 -23.90 -3.82 -37.33
C PHE A 6 -24.18 -3.42 -35.88
N PHE A 7 -23.94 -4.34 -34.96
CA PHE A 7 -23.76 -4.01 -33.55
C PHE A 7 -22.42 -3.29 -33.38
N LEU A 8 -22.45 -2.00 -33.06
CA LEU A 8 -21.30 -1.27 -32.54
C LEU A 8 -21.08 -1.72 -31.08
N LEU A 9 -20.15 -2.65 -30.87
CA LEU A 9 -19.55 -2.86 -29.55
C LEU A 9 -18.68 -1.64 -29.25
N ALA A 10 -19.18 -0.73 -28.41
CA ALA A 10 -18.33 0.25 -27.73
C ALA A 10 -17.50 -0.49 -26.68
N GLY A 11 -16.30 -0.93 -27.05
CA GLY A 11 -15.33 -1.44 -26.10
C GLY A 11 -14.88 -0.30 -25.18
N LEU A 12 -15.19 -0.41 -23.88
CA LEU A 12 -14.55 0.36 -22.82
C LEU A 12 -13.05 0.01 -22.84
N LEU A 13 -12.23 0.82 -23.51
CA LEU A 13 -10.79 0.79 -23.31
C LEU A 13 -10.53 1.43 -21.95
N ALA A 14 -10.33 0.60 -20.92
CA ALA A 14 -9.74 1.05 -19.67
C ALA A 14 -8.31 1.55 -19.98
N GLY A 15 -8.18 2.85 -20.20
CA GLY A 15 -6.91 3.46 -20.52
C GLY A 15 -5.95 3.37 -19.33
N THR A 16 -4.84 2.67 -19.50
CA THR A 16 -3.68 2.84 -18.63
C THR A 16 -3.05 4.19 -18.97
N VAL A 17 -3.05 5.13 -18.04
CA VAL A 17 -2.23 6.33 -18.16
C VAL A 17 -0.91 6.00 -17.50
N CYS A 18 0.07 5.51 -18.26
CA CYS A 18 1.44 5.56 -17.74
C CYS A 18 1.81 7.03 -17.55
N ALA A 19 2.53 7.35 -16.47
CA ALA A 19 3.19 8.65 -16.44
C ALA A 19 4.10 8.78 -17.67
N ASP A 20 4.22 9.99 -18.21
CA ASP A 20 4.93 10.23 -19.47
C ASP A 20 6.35 9.65 -19.40
N THR A 21 6.66 8.69 -20.27
CA THR A 21 8.00 8.08 -20.38
C THR A 21 9.02 9.04 -21.01
N ASN A 22 8.59 10.21 -21.46
CA ASN A 22 9.46 11.32 -21.77
C ASN A 22 10.09 11.90 -20.50
N TRP A 23 11.14 11.25 -20.02
CA TRP A 23 11.93 11.67 -18.85
C TRP A 23 12.48 13.10 -18.93
N LYS A 24 12.49 13.74 -20.12
CA LYS A 24 12.87 15.17 -20.23
C LYS A 24 11.82 16.11 -19.63
N ALA A 25 10.55 15.69 -19.56
CA ALA A 25 9.48 16.46 -18.92
C ALA A 25 9.48 16.32 -17.38
N TRP A 26 10.27 15.39 -16.84
CA TRP A 26 10.38 15.16 -15.40
C TRP A 26 11.37 16.12 -14.76
N VAL A 27 11.03 16.57 -13.54
CA VAL A 27 12.06 16.99 -12.59
C VAL A 27 12.76 15.72 -12.11
N ARG A 28 14.09 15.66 -12.26
CA ARG A 28 14.90 14.47 -11.99
C ARG A 28 16.34 14.87 -11.64
N PRO A 29 17.15 13.97 -11.05
CA PRO A 29 18.57 14.22 -10.80
C PRO A 29 19.33 14.55 -12.09
N ALA A 30 20.38 15.38 -11.97
CA ALA A 30 21.30 15.63 -13.08
C ALA A 30 21.90 14.32 -13.59
N GLU A 31 22.25 14.29 -14.88
CA GLU A 31 22.89 13.12 -15.52
C GLU A 31 22.06 11.82 -15.51
N THR A 32 20.76 11.89 -15.17
CA THR A 32 19.88 10.73 -15.26
C THR A 32 19.86 10.19 -16.69
N VAL A 33 20.12 8.89 -16.85
CA VAL A 33 20.08 8.15 -18.12
C VAL A 33 18.77 7.39 -18.21
N ALA A 34 18.01 7.61 -19.27
CA ALA A 34 16.71 6.98 -19.47
C ALA A 34 16.79 5.87 -20.52
N GLU A 35 16.25 4.70 -20.20
CA GLU A 35 16.14 3.54 -21.06
C GLU A 35 14.71 2.99 -20.98
N GLY A 36 13.87 3.40 -21.94
CA GLY A 36 12.45 3.07 -21.95
C GLY A 36 11.73 3.55 -20.68
N GLU A 37 11.16 2.61 -19.94
CA GLU A 37 10.43 2.87 -18.69
C GLU A 37 11.35 3.07 -17.49
N ASN A 38 12.67 2.99 -17.63
CA ASN A 38 13.60 3.08 -16.50
C ASN A 38 14.48 4.33 -16.60
N ALA A 39 14.74 4.94 -15.44
CA ALA A 39 15.68 6.03 -15.26
C ALA A 39 16.76 5.62 -14.26
N SER A 40 18.00 5.53 -14.74
CA SER A 40 19.19 5.31 -13.92
C SER A 40 19.79 6.64 -13.49
N PHE A 41 20.14 6.77 -12.21
CA PHE A 41 20.57 8.04 -11.63
C PHE A 41 21.63 7.85 -10.53
N THR A 42 22.32 8.94 -10.20
CA THR A 42 23.20 9.05 -9.03
C THR A 42 22.53 9.94 -7.98
N ALA A 43 22.45 9.46 -6.74
CA ALA A 43 22.03 10.23 -5.59
C ALA A 43 23.25 10.71 -4.81
N GLU A 44 23.36 12.02 -4.65
CA GLU A 44 24.44 12.66 -3.90
C GLU A 44 24.30 12.45 -2.39
N ALA A 45 25.43 12.23 -1.71
CA ALA A 45 25.46 12.04 -0.26
C ALA A 45 24.83 13.24 0.47
N LYS A 46 23.91 12.95 1.40
CA LYS A 46 23.23 13.91 2.29
C LYS A 46 22.41 14.99 1.55
N LYS A 47 22.20 14.85 0.24
CA LYS A 47 21.34 15.74 -0.56
C LYS A 47 20.01 15.07 -0.87
N LYS A 48 18.97 15.89 -0.95
CA LYS A 48 17.64 15.44 -1.38
C LYS A 48 17.70 15.08 -2.87
N THR A 49 17.38 13.83 -3.18
CA THR A 49 17.21 13.33 -4.54
C THR A 49 15.72 13.17 -4.80
N GLY A 50 15.23 13.52 -5.99
CA GLY A 50 13.81 13.37 -6.28
C GLY A 50 13.44 13.36 -7.75
N PHE A 51 12.28 12.74 -8.01
CA PHE A 51 11.60 12.65 -9.28
C PHE A 51 10.22 13.28 -9.13
N SER A 52 9.79 14.10 -10.09
CA SER A 52 8.40 14.55 -10.13
C SER A 52 7.93 14.88 -11.53
N THR A 53 6.66 14.58 -11.79
CA THR A 53 5.96 14.92 -13.04
C THR A 53 4.52 15.34 -12.74
N ARG A 54 3.91 16.09 -13.67
CA ARG A 54 2.50 16.45 -13.57
C ARG A 54 1.63 15.33 -14.13
N ILE A 55 0.58 15.00 -13.39
CA ILE A 55 -0.40 13.97 -13.72
C ILE A 55 -1.79 14.60 -13.66
N LYS A 56 -2.62 14.24 -14.63
CA LYS A 56 -4.05 14.56 -14.62
C LYS A 56 -4.83 13.36 -14.12
N LEU A 57 -5.76 13.59 -13.20
CA LEU A 57 -6.71 12.59 -12.72
C LEU A 57 -8.11 13.12 -12.97
N GLU A 58 -8.93 12.32 -13.64
CA GLU A 58 -10.33 12.65 -13.93
C GLU A 58 -11.22 12.35 -12.72
N ASN A 59 -12.15 13.26 -12.46
CA ASN A 59 -13.18 13.15 -11.44
C ASN A 59 -13.94 11.82 -11.52
N GLY A 60 -14.30 11.27 -10.35
CA GLY A 60 -15.17 10.10 -10.21
C GLY A 60 -14.45 8.77 -10.39
N ASN A 61 -13.12 8.76 -10.50
CA ASN A 61 -12.35 7.56 -10.83
C ASN A 61 -11.41 7.13 -9.71
N PHE A 62 -11.25 5.82 -9.57
CA PHE A 62 -10.16 5.23 -8.81
C PHE A 62 -8.92 5.04 -9.69
N TYR A 63 -7.76 5.15 -9.06
CA TYR A 63 -6.48 4.86 -9.70
C TYR A 63 -5.65 3.94 -8.81
N LYS A 64 -4.98 2.96 -9.43
CA LYS A 64 -3.88 2.21 -8.83
C LYS A 64 -2.57 2.78 -9.33
N VAL A 65 -1.66 3.06 -8.42
CA VAL A 65 -0.34 3.61 -8.72
C VAL A 65 0.71 2.60 -8.28
N SER A 66 1.62 2.28 -9.18
CA SER A 66 2.70 1.31 -8.94
C SER A 66 3.98 1.73 -9.63
N PHE A 67 5.12 1.49 -8.99
CA PHE A 67 6.45 1.71 -9.57
C PHE A 67 7.48 0.83 -8.87
N ARG A 68 8.71 0.79 -9.39
CA ARG A 68 9.86 0.15 -8.77
C ARG A 68 10.99 1.15 -8.57
N LEU A 69 11.68 1.02 -7.44
CA LEU A 69 12.89 1.74 -7.10
C LEU A 69 13.93 0.70 -6.67
N ASN A 70 15.11 0.73 -7.28
CA ASN A 70 16.18 -0.21 -6.98
C ASN A 70 17.48 0.56 -6.70
N PHE A 71 18.21 0.12 -5.69
CA PHE A 71 19.53 0.59 -5.29
C PHE A 71 20.44 -0.64 -5.17
N PRO A 72 21.38 -0.85 -6.10
CA PRO A 72 22.36 -1.91 -5.98
C PRO A 72 23.34 -1.58 -4.83
N GLY A 73 23.04 -2.07 -3.62
CA GLY A 73 23.87 -1.88 -2.42
C GLY A 73 23.16 -1.11 -1.31
N ASP A 74 23.85 -0.11 -0.75
CA ASP A 74 23.32 0.76 0.30
C ASP A 74 22.03 1.45 -0.15
N ALA A 75 21.01 1.42 0.70
CA ALA A 75 19.71 2.02 0.45
C ALA A 75 19.44 3.18 1.41
N PRO A 76 18.68 4.21 0.99
CA PRO A 76 18.17 5.20 1.92
C PRO A 76 17.25 4.51 2.94
N ALA A 77 17.24 5.00 4.18
CA ALA A 77 16.41 4.42 5.25
C ALA A 77 14.90 4.47 4.92
N SER A 78 14.46 5.55 4.28
CA SER A 78 13.09 5.73 3.78
C SER A 78 13.07 6.60 2.54
N PHE A 79 11.95 6.55 1.83
CA PHE A 79 11.62 7.44 0.73
C PHE A 79 10.17 7.87 0.83
N LYS A 80 9.86 9.05 0.30
CA LYS A 80 8.52 9.61 0.24
C LYS A 80 8.02 9.62 -1.19
N TYR A 81 6.76 9.28 -1.39
CA TYR A 81 6.19 9.19 -2.73
C TYR A 81 4.68 9.49 -2.78
N GLY A 82 4.20 9.78 -3.99
CA GLY A 82 2.78 9.93 -4.31
C GLY A 82 2.37 11.37 -4.61
N PHE A 83 1.14 11.73 -4.25
CA PHE A 83 0.50 13.00 -4.58
C PHE A 83 0.20 13.80 -3.32
N TYR A 84 0.85 14.96 -3.19
CA TYR A 84 0.55 15.87 -2.08
C TYR A 84 -0.65 16.73 -2.42
N SER A 85 -1.79 16.45 -1.79
CA SER A 85 -3.01 17.27 -1.85
C SER A 85 -3.83 17.06 -0.57
N PRO A 86 -4.39 18.13 0.04
CA PRO A 86 -5.32 17.97 1.17
C PRO A 86 -6.60 17.21 0.79
N ASP A 87 -6.98 17.25 -0.50
CA ASP A 87 -8.17 16.55 -1.02
C ASP A 87 -7.91 15.05 -1.31
N LEU A 88 -6.66 14.61 -1.25
CA LEU A 88 -6.25 13.21 -1.48
C LEU A 88 -5.47 12.67 -0.27
N PRO A 89 -6.15 12.43 0.86
CA PRO A 89 -5.49 11.87 2.02
C PRO A 89 -4.91 10.49 1.68
N LEU A 90 -3.81 10.15 2.34
CA LEU A 90 -3.08 8.87 2.15
C LEU A 90 -2.43 8.68 0.77
N ALA A 91 -2.66 9.59 -0.19
CA ALA A 91 -2.04 9.55 -1.51
C ALA A 91 -0.56 9.97 -1.50
N PHE A 92 -0.07 10.51 -0.37
CA PHE A 92 1.34 10.79 -0.14
C PHE A 92 1.85 9.97 1.05
N GLN A 93 2.87 9.15 0.82
CA GLN A 93 3.31 8.11 1.75
C GLN A 93 4.81 8.19 1.99
N GLU A 94 5.24 7.66 3.13
CA GLU A 94 6.64 7.36 3.43
C GLU A 94 6.74 5.85 3.62
N ALA A 95 7.67 5.21 2.91
CA ALA A 95 7.93 3.80 3.07
C ALA A 95 9.39 3.57 3.50
N PRO A 96 9.64 2.63 4.42
CA PRO A 96 10.99 2.14 4.66
C PRO A 96 11.49 1.43 3.40
N LEU A 97 12.79 1.47 3.16
CA LEU A 97 13.40 0.72 2.08
C LEU A 97 14.25 -0.41 2.67
N ALA A 98 13.84 -1.65 2.41
CA ALA A 98 14.55 -2.85 2.87
C ALA A 98 15.30 -3.46 1.69
N LYS A 99 16.58 -3.78 1.87
CA LYS A 99 17.40 -4.52 0.89
C LYS A 99 17.51 -3.86 -0.50
N GLY A 100 17.57 -2.54 -0.56
CA GLY A 100 17.85 -1.84 -1.82
C GLY A 100 16.67 -1.72 -2.79
N THR A 101 15.58 -2.47 -2.62
CA THR A 101 14.45 -2.44 -3.58
C THR A 101 13.14 -2.03 -2.91
N ALA A 102 12.32 -1.26 -3.63
CA ALA A 102 10.94 -0.98 -3.28
C ALA A 102 10.03 -1.11 -4.52
N ALA A 103 8.84 -1.65 -4.32
CA ALA A 103 7.81 -1.84 -5.34
C ALA A 103 6.41 -1.51 -4.76
N PRO A 104 6.17 -0.26 -4.34
CA PRO A 104 4.92 0.10 -3.70
C PRO A 104 3.75 0.11 -4.69
N GLU A 105 2.60 -0.29 -4.18
CA GLU A 105 1.30 -0.14 -4.81
C GLU A 105 0.35 0.60 -3.86
N PHE A 106 -0.40 1.56 -4.38
CA PHE A 106 -1.39 2.27 -3.59
C PHE A 106 -2.54 2.78 -4.46
N TYR A 107 -3.66 3.01 -3.79
CA TYR A 107 -4.91 3.40 -4.42
C TYR A 107 -5.29 4.82 -4.01
N LEU A 108 -5.90 5.55 -4.93
CA LEU A 108 -6.49 6.87 -4.67
C LEU A 108 -7.81 7.02 -5.41
N TYR A 109 -8.67 7.90 -4.92
CA TYR A 109 -9.91 8.30 -5.57
C TYR A 109 -9.88 9.78 -5.91
N ALA A 110 -10.16 10.13 -7.16
CA ALA A 110 -10.28 11.51 -7.60
C ALA A 110 -11.73 11.98 -7.44
N ASN A 111 -12.02 12.80 -6.42
CA ASN A 111 -13.36 13.39 -6.19
C ASN A 111 -13.63 14.68 -6.97
N LYS A 112 -12.66 15.11 -7.77
CA LYS A 112 -12.71 16.21 -8.74
C LYS A 112 -11.62 16.00 -9.78
N ASP A 113 -11.61 16.81 -10.83
CA ASP A 113 -10.49 16.83 -11.75
C ASP A 113 -9.26 17.42 -11.05
N PHE A 114 -8.14 16.71 -11.16
CA PHE A 114 -6.87 17.09 -10.56
C PHE A 114 -5.81 17.27 -11.64
N GLU A 115 -4.99 18.31 -11.49
CA GLU A 115 -3.66 18.40 -12.09
C GLU A 115 -2.65 18.51 -10.95
N LEU A 116 -1.98 17.40 -10.63
CA LEU A 116 -1.12 17.27 -9.47
C LEU A 116 0.28 16.81 -9.85
N TRP A 117 1.23 17.10 -8.98
CA TRP A 117 2.57 16.52 -9.10
C TRP A 117 2.61 15.15 -8.44
N PHE A 118 2.89 14.11 -9.21
CA PHE A 118 3.48 12.91 -8.64
C PHE A 118 4.89 13.27 -8.17
N ARG A 119 5.25 12.86 -6.96
CA ARG A 119 6.57 13.12 -6.38
C ARG A 119 7.12 11.83 -5.82
N LEU A 120 8.43 11.65 -5.96
CA LEU A 120 9.24 10.69 -5.24
C LEU A 120 10.49 11.41 -4.76
N TYR A 121 10.86 11.29 -3.48
CA TYR A 121 12.12 11.83 -3.00
C TYR A 121 12.64 11.13 -1.75
N PHE A 122 13.95 11.20 -1.57
CA PHE A 122 14.66 10.61 -0.44
C PHE A 122 15.98 11.36 -0.22
N THR A 123 16.66 11.07 0.89
CA THR A 123 18.01 11.53 1.18
C THR A 123 18.86 10.31 1.49
N ALA A 124 19.93 10.11 0.73
CA ALA A 124 20.90 9.05 0.97
C ALA A 124 21.99 9.53 1.94
N GLN A 125 22.53 8.64 2.79
CA GLN A 125 23.66 9.00 3.67
C GLN A 125 24.98 9.06 2.91
N ASN A 126 25.18 8.09 2.02
CA ASN A 126 26.32 7.98 1.12
C ASN A 126 25.88 8.24 -0.32
N GLN A 127 26.84 8.54 -1.20
CA GLN A 127 26.56 8.57 -2.63
C GLN A 127 26.19 7.17 -3.09
N LEU A 128 25.10 7.04 -3.84
CA LEU A 128 24.64 5.75 -4.34
C LEU A 128 24.04 5.88 -5.74
N LYS A 129 24.00 4.77 -6.46
CA LYS A 129 23.32 4.67 -7.75
C LYS A 129 21.96 4.03 -7.55
N GLY A 130 21.00 4.36 -8.39
CA GLY A 130 19.70 3.72 -8.38
C GLY A 130 19.01 3.73 -9.73
N THR A 131 17.94 2.96 -9.82
CA THR A 131 17.05 2.89 -10.97
C THR A 131 15.62 3.11 -10.50
N PHE A 132 14.91 4.02 -11.14
CA PHE A 132 13.50 4.30 -10.90
C PHE A 132 12.71 3.94 -12.16
N SER A 133 11.69 3.08 -12.03
CA SER A 133 10.76 2.81 -13.12
C SER A 133 9.70 3.91 -13.17
N CYS A 134 9.28 4.30 -14.37
CA CYS A 134 8.18 5.21 -14.56
C CYS A 134 6.94 4.67 -13.83
N PRO A 135 6.22 5.50 -13.06
CA PRO A 135 5.04 5.03 -12.35
C PRO A 135 3.90 4.77 -13.33
N VAL A 136 3.30 3.60 -13.17
CA VAL A 136 2.05 3.22 -13.85
C VAL A 136 0.89 3.76 -13.02
N ILE A 137 0.02 4.54 -13.65
CA ILE A 137 -1.16 5.14 -13.02
C ILE A 137 -2.40 4.61 -13.74
N LYS A 138 -2.82 3.42 -13.31
CA LYS A 138 -3.92 2.69 -13.95
C LYS A 138 -5.26 3.22 -13.42
N LYS A 139 -6.09 3.78 -14.30
CA LYS A 139 -7.50 4.03 -14.00
C LYS A 139 -8.21 2.69 -13.81
N LEU A 140 -8.96 2.55 -12.71
CA LEU A 140 -9.62 1.32 -12.34
C LEU A 140 -11.09 1.34 -12.75
N SER A 141 -11.58 0.20 -13.23
CA SER A 141 -13.00 -0.05 -13.40
C SER A 141 -13.68 -0.30 -12.05
N ALA A 142 -15.02 -0.30 -12.03
CA ALA A 142 -15.78 -0.71 -10.85
C ALA A 142 -15.49 -2.17 -10.43
N GLU A 143 -15.12 -3.03 -11.36
CA GLU A 143 -14.79 -4.43 -11.07
C GLU A 143 -13.41 -4.56 -10.40
N ASP A 144 -12.42 -3.77 -10.85
CA ASP A 144 -11.07 -3.78 -10.28
C ASP A 144 -11.05 -3.42 -8.78
N VAL A 145 -12.04 -2.67 -8.28
CA VAL A 145 -12.13 -2.24 -6.88
C VAL A 145 -13.00 -3.15 -6.00
N LYS A 146 -13.63 -4.18 -6.58
CA LYS A 146 -14.42 -5.16 -5.79
C LYS A 146 -13.55 -6.08 -4.96
N LYS A 147 -12.34 -6.39 -5.43
CA LYS A 147 -11.42 -7.27 -4.73
C LYS A 147 -10.01 -6.75 -4.86
N VAL A 148 -9.39 -6.42 -3.73
CA VAL A 148 -7.99 -6.03 -3.66
C VAL A 148 -7.24 -7.04 -2.82
N VAL A 149 -6.18 -7.59 -3.39
CA VAL A 149 -5.22 -8.44 -2.70
C VAL A 149 -3.94 -7.63 -2.53
N LEU A 150 -3.46 -7.52 -1.30
CA LEU A 150 -2.10 -7.06 -1.05
C LEU A 150 -1.17 -8.25 -1.28
N ASP A 151 -0.21 -8.08 -2.18
CA ASP A 151 0.76 -9.12 -2.47
C ASP A 151 1.93 -9.05 -1.48
N GLU A 152 2.02 -10.05 -0.61
CA GLU A 152 3.14 -10.27 0.31
C GLU A 152 4.13 -11.34 -0.18
N HIS A 153 3.96 -11.88 -1.39
CA HIS A 153 4.79 -12.98 -1.93
C HIS A 153 6.17 -12.50 -2.43
N SER A 154 6.48 -11.21 -2.30
CA SER A 154 7.78 -10.66 -2.70
C SER A 154 8.71 -10.46 -1.50
N ASP A 155 10.02 -10.48 -1.74
CA ASP A 155 11.05 -10.14 -0.73
C ASP A 155 10.98 -8.68 -0.23
N ILE A 156 9.98 -7.92 -0.68
CA ILE A 156 9.85 -6.49 -0.45
C ILE A 156 8.51 -6.21 0.28
N PRO A 157 8.54 -5.76 1.54
CA PRO A 157 7.33 -5.39 2.29
C PRO A 157 6.78 -4.01 1.89
N SER A 158 6.82 -3.64 0.60
CA SER A 158 6.58 -2.24 0.15
C SER A 158 5.19 -1.70 0.44
N ASN A 159 4.22 -2.59 0.64
CA ASN A 159 2.83 -2.22 0.88
C ASN A 159 2.48 -2.15 2.36
N TRP A 160 3.41 -2.41 3.27
CA TRP A 160 3.17 -2.44 4.71
C TRP A 160 4.22 -1.64 5.47
N PHE A 161 3.79 -0.93 6.50
CA PHE A 161 4.71 -0.12 7.32
C PHE A 161 4.28 -0.08 8.79
N ILE A 162 5.27 0.17 9.65
CA ILE A 162 5.04 0.46 11.07
C ILE A 162 4.59 1.92 11.18
N PRO A 163 3.39 2.21 11.71
CA PRO A 163 2.89 3.58 11.79
C PRO A 163 3.74 4.43 12.73
N GLY A 164 3.78 5.75 12.50
CA GLY A 164 4.66 6.68 13.23
C GLY A 164 4.59 6.58 14.75
N TRP A 165 3.39 6.37 15.31
CA TRP A 165 3.19 6.21 16.76
C TRP A 165 3.80 4.93 17.35
N MET A 166 4.19 3.96 16.50
CA MET A 166 4.87 2.71 16.85
C MET A 166 6.34 2.66 16.47
N GLN A 167 6.89 3.66 15.76
CA GLN A 167 8.28 3.59 15.29
C GLN A 167 9.30 3.46 16.43
N LYS A 168 9.00 4.00 17.61
CA LYS A 168 9.85 3.88 18.81
C LYS A 168 9.64 2.59 19.61
N ALA A 169 8.71 1.74 19.20
CA ALA A 169 8.38 0.50 19.91
C ALA A 169 9.32 -0.66 19.56
N GLY A 170 10.32 -0.44 18.69
CA GLY A 170 11.30 -1.47 18.32
C GLY A 170 10.73 -2.62 17.50
N LEU A 171 9.55 -2.45 16.89
CA LEU A 171 8.93 -3.47 16.05
C LEU A 171 9.81 -3.75 14.82
N LYS A 172 9.89 -5.02 14.43
CA LYS A 172 10.57 -5.46 13.22
C LYS A 172 9.54 -6.01 12.24
N LEU A 173 9.52 -5.46 11.03
CA LEU A 173 8.72 -5.94 9.91
C LEU A 173 9.67 -6.45 8.82
N GLU A 174 9.54 -7.72 8.44
CA GLU A 174 10.39 -8.35 7.43
C GLU A 174 9.62 -9.39 6.61
N THR A 175 10.06 -9.66 5.39
CA THR A 175 9.59 -10.82 4.62
C THR A 175 10.37 -12.06 5.04
N VAL A 176 9.67 -13.18 5.24
CA VAL A 176 10.23 -14.50 5.56
C VAL A 176 9.70 -15.56 4.61
N ASP A 177 10.42 -16.68 4.50
CA ASP A 177 9.94 -17.86 3.78
C ASP A 177 8.81 -18.53 4.57
N ALA A 178 7.73 -18.88 3.88
CA ALA A 178 6.56 -19.56 4.41
C ALA A 178 6.50 -21.00 3.88
N ALA A 179 7.61 -21.73 4.03
CA ALA A 179 7.77 -23.08 3.46
C ALA A 179 6.77 -24.12 4.04
N ASP A 180 6.16 -23.82 5.19
CA ASP A 180 5.16 -24.67 5.84
C ASP A 180 3.70 -24.22 5.57
N HIS A 181 3.52 -23.21 4.73
CA HIS A 181 2.20 -22.83 4.20
C HIS A 181 1.83 -23.72 3.02
N ILE A 182 0.53 -23.98 2.79
CA ILE A 182 0.04 -24.86 1.71
C ILE A 182 0.51 -24.43 0.31
N ASP A 183 0.58 -23.12 0.08
CA ASP A 183 1.05 -22.52 -1.18
C ASP A 183 2.54 -22.11 -1.14
N GLU A 184 3.29 -22.52 -0.12
CA GLU A 184 4.69 -22.13 0.11
C GLU A 184 4.92 -20.60 -0.04
N GLY A 185 6.06 -20.17 -0.58
CA GLY A 185 6.32 -18.78 -0.94
C GLY A 185 6.78 -17.90 0.24
N LYS A 186 6.35 -16.63 0.24
CA LYS A 186 6.75 -15.64 1.25
C LYS A 186 5.58 -15.23 2.14
N ALA A 187 5.91 -14.70 3.31
CA ALA A 187 4.99 -14.04 4.24
C ALA A 187 5.65 -12.81 4.86
N LEU A 188 4.84 -11.91 5.40
CA LEU A 188 5.32 -10.84 6.27
C LEU A 188 5.33 -11.29 7.71
N LYS A 189 6.44 -11.01 8.39
CA LYS A 189 6.61 -11.26 9.82
C LYS A 189 6.71 -9.96 10.59
N LEU A 190 5.89 -9.83 11.63
CA LEU A 190 5.95 -8.75 12.60
C LEU A 190 6.41 -9.29 13.94
N THR A 191 7.54 -8.80 14.43
CA THR A 191 8.15 -9.22 15.70
C THR A 191 8.23 -8.06 16.68
N VAL A 192 7.94 -8.32 17.96
CA VAL A 192 8.18 -7.36 19.06
C VAL A 192 9.52 -7.63 19.74
N PRO A 193 10.18 -6.61 20.32
CA PRO A 193 11.37 -6.82 21.16
C PRO A 193 11.03 -7.61 22.44
N GLU A 194 12.02 -8.30 23.02
CA GLU A 194 11.83 -9.13 24.23
C GLU A 194 11.17 -8.39 25.40
N ASN A 195 11.52 -7.11 25.59
CA ASN A 195 10.99 -6.25 26.65
C ASN A 195 9.80 -5.39 26.20
N TYR A 196 9.01 -5.86 25.23
CA TYR A 196 7.84 -5.12 24.77
C TYR A 196 6.79 -5.00 25.88
N ASN A 197 6.70 -3.81 26.47
CA ASN A 197 5.80 -3.52 27.60
C ASN A 197 4.83 -2.37 27.28
N ARG A 198 4.34 -2.30 26.04
CA ARG A 198 3.34 -1.30 25.65
C ARG A 198 1.92 -1.86 25.84
N PRO A 199 0.97 -1.03 26.31
CA PRO A 199 -0.43 -1.44 26.41
C PRO A 199 -1.10 -1.61 25.03
N ASP A 200 -0.52 -0.98 24.01
CA ASP A 200 -1.00 -1.00 22.63
C ASP A 200 -0.64 -2.31 21.91
N ASN A 201 -1.50 -2.73 20.98
CA ASN A 201 -1.19 -3.82 20.06
C ASN A 201 0.04 -3.48 19.21
N ALA A 202 0.92 -4.47 19.00
CA ALA A 202 1.93 -4.38 17.96
C ALA A 202 1.23 -4.40 16.61
N ALA A 203 1.26 -3.28 15.89
CA ALA A 203 0.42 -3.07 14.72
C ALA A 203 1.18 -2.44 13.56
N ILE A 204 0.75 -2.80 12.36
CA ILE A 204 1.19 -2.28 11.07
C ILE A 204 -0.01 -1.79 10.27
N ARG A 205 0.27 -0.98 9.26
CA ARG A 205 -0.73 -0.51 8.31
C ARG A 205 -0.26 -0.73 6.89
N SER A 206 -1.19 -0.90 5.96
CA SER A 206 -0.85 -0.98 4.55
C SER A 206 -0.77 0.40 3.88
N SER A 207 -0.26 0.42 2.64
CA SER A 207 -0.58 1.45 1.65
C SER A 207 -2.09 1.65 1.50
N ALA A 208 -2.49 2.79 0.95
CA ALA A 208 -3.91 3.10 0.75
C ALA A 208 -4.63 2.04 -0.10
N LEU A 209 -5.82 1.63 0.32
CA LEU A 209 -6.73 0.68 -0.31
C LEU A 209 -8.05 1.38 -0.66
N PRO A 210 -8.78 0.97 -1.72
CA PRO A 210 -10.09 1.50 -2.02
C PRO A 210 -11.11 1.03 -0.98
N LEU A 211 -12.01 1.92 -0.58
CA LEU A 211 -13.10 1.62 0.36
C LEU A 211 -14.33 2.46 0.01
N LEU A 212 -15.47 1.83 -0.24
CA LEU A 212 -16.73 2.50 -0.54
C LEU A 212 -17.58 2.63 0.74
N PRO A 213 -18.34 3.73 0.91
CA PRO A 213 -19.36 3.82 1.96
C PRO A 213 -20.53 2.86 1.67
N ASP A 214 -21.34 2.58 2.69
CA ASP A 214 -22.57 1.76 2.59
C ASP A 214 -22.40 0.38 1.91
N THR A 215 -21.22 -0.22 2.02
CA THR A 215 -20.83 -1.43 1.28
C THR A 215 -20.46 -2.56 2.25
N ASN A 216 -20.94 -3.77 1.96
CA ASN A 216 -20.55 -4.97 2.71
C ASN A 216 -19.17 -5.43 2.23
N TYR A 217 -18.31 -5.80 3.17
CA TYR A 217 -16.97 -6.27 2.90
C TYR A 217 -16.64 -7.52 3.70
N LYS A 218 -15.77 -8.34 3.12
CA LYS A 218 -15.07 -9.44 3.76
C LYS A 218 -13.57 -9.22 3.63
N ILE A 219 -12.88 -9.37 4.75
CA ILE A 219 -11.42 -9.49 4.81
C ILE A 219 -11.08 -10.96 4.97
N THR A 220 -10.12 -11.44 4.18
CA THR A 220 -9.46 -12.73 4.43
C THR A 220 -7.96 -12.55 4.51
N VAL A 221 -7.30 -13.31 5.40
CA VAL A 221 -5.84 -13.28 5.56
C VAL A 221 -5.37 -14.59 6.19
N TRP A 222 -4.25 -15.13 5.72
CA TRP A 222 -3.58 -16.25 6.39
C TRP A 222 -2.69 -15.74 7.50
N ILE A 223 -2.77 -16.33 8.69
CA ILE A 223 -2.00 -15.89 9.86
C ILE A 223 -1.48 -17.12 10.64
N LYS A 224 -0.24 -17.00 11.13
CA LYS A 224 0.42 -17.92 12.04
C LYS A 224 1.14 -17.11 13.14
N GLY A 225 1.21 -17.64 14.35
CA GLY A 225 1.98 -17.07 15.47
C GLY A 225 3.13 -17.99 15.85
N ASN A 226 4.12 -17.48 16.59
CA ASN A 226 5.12 -18.35 17.23
C ASN A 226 4.59 -19.07 18.48
N SER A 227 3.43 -18.65 18.97
CA SER A 227 2.71 -19.29 20.06
C SER A 227 1.20 -19.05 19.90
N THR A 228 0.42 -19.58 20.84
CA THR A 228 -1.02 -19.30 20.90
C THR A 228 -1.28 -17.89 21.45
N GLY A 229 -2.34 -17.26 20.96
CA GLY A 229 -2.76 -15.95 21.44
C GLY A 229 -3.83 -15.33 20.55
N THR A 230 -3.81 -14.00 20.44
CA THR A 230 -4.85 -13.25 19.71
C THR A 230 -4.22 -12.22 18.80
N VAL A 231 -4.57 -12.29 17.51
CA VAL A 231 -4.42 -11.15 16.60
C VAL A 231 -5.64 -10.26 16.81
N SER A 232 -5.43 -9.12 17.45
CA SER A 232 -6.48 -8.28 18.02
C SER A 232 -6.95 -7.14 17.12
N SER A 233 -6.36 -6.99 15.93
CA SER A 233 -6.78 -5.97 14.99
C SER A 233 -6.53 -6.38 13.53
N ILE A 234 -7.41 -7.20 12.98
CA ILE A 234 -7.51 -7.46 11.54
C ILE A 234 -8.65 -6.62 10.99
N GLY A 235 -8.36 -5.65 10.12
CA GLY A 235 -9.39 -4.71 9.70
C GLY A 235 -8.92 -3.64 8.74
N VAL A 236 -9.71 -2.57 8.67
CA VAL A 236 -9.42 -1.32 7.98
C VAL A 236 -9.33 -0.15 8.96
N ASP A 237 -8.48 0.81 8.65
CA ASP A 237 -8.21 2.02 9.43
C ASP A 237 -8.16 3.24 8.51
N SER A 238 -9.13 4.14 8.65
CA SER A 238 -9.19 5.42 7.94
C SER A 238 -8.93 6.58 8.92
N TRP A 239 -7.70 6.65 9.44
CA TRP A 239 -7.22 7.82 10.15
C TRP A 239 -6.76 8.90 9.15
N ILE A 240 -7.56 9.97 9.04
CA ILE A 240 -7.28 11.13 8.20
C ILE A 240 -7.06 12.29 9.16
N GLY A 241 -5.89 12.94 9.09
CA GLY A 241 -5.55 14.06 9.98
C GLY A 241 -6.52 15.24 9.85
N GLY A 242 -6.38 16.25 10.72
CA GLY A 242 -7.18 17.47 10.64
C GLY A 242 -8.53 17.42 11.37
N GLY A 243 -8.62 16.66 12.48
CA GLY A 243 -9.82 16.65 13.34
C GLY A 243 -10.99 15.83 12.81
N VAL A 244 -10.79 15.11 11.71
CA VAL A 244 -11.78 14.21 11.11
C VAL A 244 -11.99 12.99 12.02
N LYS A 245 -13.24 12.53 12.18
CA LYS A 245 -13.57 11.33 12.96
C LYS A 245 -12.77 10.13 12.42
N HIS A 246 -12.06 9.44 13.30
CA HIS A 246 -11.37 8.20 12.93
C HIS A 246 -12.42 7.11 12.62
N TYR A 247 -12.28 6.44 11.48
CA TYR A 247 -13.05 5.24 11.17
C TYR A 247 -12.16 3.99 11.28
N TYR A 248 -12.66 2.96 11.94
CA TYR A 248 -12.07 1.64 11.99
C TYR A 248 -13.17 0.60 11.91
N ALA A 249 -12.90 -0.51 11.24
CA ALA A 249 -13.74 -1.70 11.25
C ALA A 249 -12.85 -2.93 11.15
N GLY A 250 -13.22 -4.00 11.85
CA GLY A 250 -12.39 -5.20 11.91
C GLY A 250 -12.76 -6.08 13.09
N GLY A 251 -11.94 -7.10 13.31
CA GLY A 251 -12.14 -8.04 14.40
C GLY A 251 -10.83 -8.61 14.93
N SER A 252 -11.00 -9.54 15.85
CA SER A 252 -9.92 -10.31 16.47
C SER A 252 -10.09 -11.78 16.17
N VAL A 253 -8.99 -12.50 16.04
CA VAL A 253 -9.00 -13.96 15.87
C VAL A 253 -7.94 -14.60 16.77
N SER A 254 -8.22 -15.83 17.20
CA SER A 254 -7.22 -16.66 17.86
C SER A 254 -6.16 -17.09 16.85
N VAL A 255 -4.90 -17.11 17.27
CA VAL A 255 -3.77 -17.58 16.47
C VAL A 255 -3.07 -18.74 17.17
N SER A 256 -2.45 -19.61 16.39
CA SER A 256 -1.66 -20.76 16.82
C SER A 256 -0.36 -20.86 16.01
N THR A 257 0.44 -21.90 16.28
CA THR A 257 1.68 -22.22 15.54
C THR A 257 1.43 -22.80 14.15
N GLU A 258 0.18 -22.95 13.75
CA GLU A 258 -0.25 -23.43 12.44
C GLU A 258 -0.94 -22.30 11.67
N TRP A 259 -0.74 -22.29 10.35
CA TRP A 259 -1.42 -21.37 9.44
C TRP A 259 -2.93 -21.55 9.49
N LYS A 260 -3.65 -20.44 9.73
CA LYS A 260 -5.11 -20.40 9.68
C LYS A 260 -5.58 -19.22 8.87
N LYS A 261 -6.62 -19.45 8.06
CA LYS A 261 -7.29 -18.39 7.32
C LYS A 261 -8.29 -17.70 8.23
N ALA A 262 -8.03 -16.44 8.54
CA ALA A 262 -8.95 -15.58 9.24
C ALA A 262 -9.93 -14.95 8.25
N GLU A 263 -11.18 -14.78 8.68
CA GLU A 263 -12.24 -14.14 7.89
C GLU A 263 -13.01 -13.15 8.77
N ILE A 264 -13.07 -11.90 8.35
CA ILE A 264 -13.76 -10.82 9.07
C ILE A 264 -14.74 -10.13 8.12
N ARG A 265 -16.02 -10.10 8.47
CA ARG A 265 -17.04 -9.34 7.74
C ARG A 265 -17.36 -8.04 8.44
N PHE A 266 -17.59 -6.99 7.66
CA PHE A 266 -18.04 -5.71 8.16
C PHE A 266 -18.82 -4.96 7.08
N ARG A 267 -19.60 -3.96 7.49
CA ARG A 267 -20.27 -3.02 6.59
C ARG A 267 -19.72 -1.63 6.84
N THR A 268 -19.36 -0.91 5.79
CA THR A 268 -18.99 0.50 5.93
C THR A 268 -20.22 1.35 6.22
N PRO A 269 -20.09 2.38 7.09
CA PRO A 269 -21.19 3.29 7.38
C PRO A 269 -21.47 4.22 6.20
N SER A 270 -22.58 4.96 6.32
CA SER A 270 -22.94 5.98 5.33
C SER A 270 -22.05 7.22 5.42
N LEU A 271 -22.04 8.02 4.35
CA LEU A 271 -21.37 9.33 4.36
C LEU A 271 -21.99 10.31 5.37
N LYS A 272 -23.26 10.11 5.76
CA LYS A 272 -23.88 10.93 6.80
C LYS A 272 -23.26 10.66 8.19
N GLU A 273 -22.95 9.41 8.47
CA GLU A 273 -22.36 8.99 9.75
C GLU A 273 -20.84 9.20 9.79
N HIS A 274 -20.19 9.01 8.64
CA HIS A 274 -18.75 9.14 8.46
C HIS A 274 -18.42 9.85 7.13
N PRO A 275 -18.52 11.20 7.08
CA PRO A 275 -18.29 11.98 5.85
C PRO A 275 -16.91 11.79 5.22
N GLN A 276 -15.91 11.45 6.02
CA GLN A 276 -14.55 11.18 5.55
C GLN A 276 -14.42 9.95 4.65
N LEU A 277 -15.43 9.09 4.60
CA LEU A 277 -15.44 8.00 3.64
C LEU A 277 -15.66 8.49 2.20
N ASP A 278 -15.94 9.79 1.99
CA ASP A 278 -15.99 10.40 0.66
C ASP A 278 -14.63 10.43 -0.05
N TYR A 279 -13.53 10.35 0.72
CA TYR A 279 -12.19 10.13 0.14
C TYR A 279 -12.00 8.73 -0.44
N ARG A 280 -12.89 7.80 -0.09
CA ARG A 280 -12.97 6.41 -0.58
C ARG A 280 -11.69 5.60 -0.47
N VAL A 281 -10.84 5.94 0.49
CA VAL A 281 -9.59 5.25 0.76
C VAL A 281 -9.46 4.89 2.23
N THR A 282 -8.76 3.80 2.49
CA THR A 282 -8.44 3.32 3.83
C THR A 282 -7.06 2.69 3.86
N ARG A 283 -6.63 2.15 5.00
CA ARG A 283 -5.50 1.22 5.08
C ARG A 283 -5.97 -0.09 5.68
N ALA A 284 -5.41 -1.21 5.23
CA ALA A 284 -5.47 -2.42 6.02
C ALA A 284 -4.73 -2.18 7.34
N LYS A 285 -5.24 -2.79 8.40
CA LYS A 285 -4.64 -2.81 9.73
C LYS A 285 -4.50 -4.26 10.15
N LEU A 286 -3.29 -4.61 10.57
CA LEU A 286 -2.99 -5.89 11.16
C LEU A 286 -2.21 -5.65 12.45
N GLY A 287 -2.59 -6.32 13.54
CA GLY A 287 -1.85 -6.24 14.78
C GLY A 287 -2.27 -7.28 15.80
N PHE A 288 -1.36 -7.60 16.70
CA PHE A 288 -1.54 -8.58 17.76
C PHE A 288 -1.18 -8.01 19.12
N ARG A 289 -1.70 -8.65 20.17
CA ARG A 289 -1.33 -8.33 21.55
C ARG A 289 -0.26 -9.32 22.01
N PRO A 290 0.99 -8.88 22.19
CA PRO A 290 2.03 -9.76 22.71
C PRO A 290 1.67 -10.30 24.09
N ASN A 291 2.15 -11.50 24.39
CA ASN A 291 2.00 -12.13 25.70
C ASN A 291 3.26 -12.97 26.03
N GLY A 292 3.24 -13.73 27.12
CA GLY A 292 4.39 -14.53 27.57
C GLY A 292 4.93 -15.56 26.56
N GLY A 293 4.19 -15.88 25.49
CA GLY A 293 4.64 -16.74 24.40
C GLY A 293 4.50 -16.13 22.99
N LEU A 294 3.47 -15.34 22.73
CA LEU A 294 3.23 -14.71 21.43
C LEU A 294 4.05 -13.43 21.30
N THR A 295 5.16 -13.49 20.58
CA THR A 295 6.08 -12.36 20.34
C THR A 295 6.26 -12.04 18.86
N GLU A 296 5.79 -12.92 17.97
CA GLU A 296 5.74 -12.67 16.55
C GLU A 296 4.53 -13.30 15.89
N ILE A 297 4.13 -12.69 14.78
CA ILE A 297 3.14 -13.22 13.86
C ILE A 297 3.67 -13.18 12.44
N GLN A 298 3.24 -14.14 11.64
CA GLN A 298 3.40 -14.16 10.21
C GLN A 298 2.03 -14.04 9.55
N PHE A 299 1.94 -13.32 8.44
CA PHE A 299 0.72 -13.20 7.67
C PHE A 299 1.00 -13.06 6.16
N LYS A 300 0.04 -13.50 5.35
CA LYS A 300 0.05 -13.32 3.89
C LYS A 300 -1.37 -13.33 3.31
N GLU A 301 -1.49 -12.80 2.11
CA GLU A 301 -2.68 -12.71 1.27
C GLU A 301 -3.81 -11.90 1.91
N PHE A 302 -3.50 -10.71 2.43
CA PHE A 302 -4.57 -9.83 2.89
C PHE A 302 -5.45 -9.43 1.71
N THR A 303 -6.71 -9.86 1.76
CA THR A 303 -7.71 -9.58 0.74
C THR A 303 -8.83 -8.75 1.33
N LEU A 304 -9.19 -7.65 0.68
CA LEU A 304 -10.41 -6.88 0.92
C LEU A 304 -11.37 -7.11 -0.25
N GLU A 305 -12.52 -7.71 0.00
CA GLU A 305 -13.50 -8.09 -1.02
C GLU A 305 -14.88 -7.53 -0.69
N GLN A 306 -15.55 -6.91 -1.66
CA GLN A 306 -16.94 -6.48 -1.55
C GLN A 306 -17.85 -7.71 -1.57
N GLU A 307 -18.80 -7.78 -0.64
CA GLU A 307 -19.86 -8.78 -0.62
C GLU A 307 -21.16 -8.21 -1.22
N LYS A 308 -21.97 -9.10 -1.80
CA LYS A 308 -23.28 -8.75 -2.35
C LYS A 308 -24.30 -8.43 -1.26
#